data_AF-A0A176ZC12-F1
#
_entry.id   AF-A0A176ZC12-F1
#
_cell.length_a   1.000
_cell.length_b   1.000
_cell.length_c   1.000
_cell.angle_alpha   90.00
_cell.angle_beta   90.00
_cell.angle_gamma   90.00
#
_symmetry.space_group_name_H-M   'P 1'
#
loop_
_entity.id
_entity.type
_entity.pdbx_description
1 polymer ?
#
loop_
_entity_poly.entity_id
_entity_poly.type
_entity_poly.pdbx_seq_one_letter_code
_entity_poly.pdbx_strand_id
1 'polypeptide(L)'
;MSVRLKVIEAIKQIAKEQHVTLPELSDDLSLHETGFDSLAFAILVARLEDETGVDPFTISEDAAFPATVGDFVRAYENVPA
;
A
#
# COMPACT_ATOMS: atom_id res chain seq x y z
N MET A 1 -1.23 14.31 8.52
CA MET A 1 -2.18 13.36 7.91
C MET A 1 -1.70 11.96 8.24
N SER A 2 -2.59 11.04 8.58
CA SER A 2 -2.21 9.66 8.91
C SER A 2 -1.71 8.95 7.65
N VAL A 3 -0.61 8.20 7.77
CA VAL A 3 -0.04 7.35 6.71
C VAL A 3 -1.12 6.49 6.03
N ARG A 4 -2.04 5.93 6.83
CA ARG A 4 -3.22 5.19 6.35
C ARG A 4 -4.02 5.91 5.26
N LEU A 5 -4.28 7.21 5.42
CA LEU A 5 -5.06 7.97 4.45
C LEU A 5 -4.33 8.06 3.11
N LYS A 6 -3.02 8.34 3.14
CA LYS A 6 -2.18 8.39 1.94
C LYS A 6 -2.17 7.05 1.20
N VAL A 7 -2.01 5.96 1.92
CA VAL A 7 -2.06 4.60 1.36
C VAL A 7 -3.40 4.34 0.67
N ILE A 8 -4.52 4.61 1.36
CA ILE A 8 -5.86 4.41 0.82
C ILE A 8 -6.12 5.29 -0.41
N GLU A 9 -5.66 6.55 -0.39
CA GLU A 9 -5.78 7.47 -1.52
C GLU A 9 -4.97 6.99 -2.71
N ALA A 10 -3.72 6.58 -2.50
CA ALA A 10 -2.86 6.05 -3.55
C ALA A 10 -3.44 4.75 -4.16
N ILE A 11 -3.97 3.84 -3.35
CA ILE A 11 -4.66 2.63 -3.82
C ILE A 11 -5.88 3.00 -4.67
N LYS A 12 -6.75 3.90 -4.20
CA LYS A 12 -7.92 4.35 -4.98
C LYS A 12 -7.51 4.98 -6.31
N GLN A 13 -6.43 5.75 -6.31
CA GLN A 13 -5.97 6.42 -7.51
C GLN A 13 -5.42 5.43 -8.53
N ILE A 14 -4.55 4.52 -8.10
CA ILE A 14 -3.98 3.47 -8.96
C ILE A 14 -5.09 2.57 -9.49
N ALA A 15 -6.06 2.18 -8.67
CA ALA A 15 -7.19 1.39 -9.13
C ALA A 15 -8.00 2.11 -10.21
N LYS A 16 -8.25 3.41 -10.03
CA LYS A 16 -8.93 4.21 -11.04
C LYS A 16 -8.12 4.33 -12.34
N GLU A 17 -6.81 4.51 -12.23
CA GLU A 17 -5.88 4.60 -13.37
C GLU A 17 -5.78 3.28 -14.14
N GLN A 18 -5.75 2.16 -13.42
CA GLN A 18 -5.67 0.80 -13.98
C GLN A 18 -7.05 0.22 -14.34
N HIS A 19 -8.14 0.97 -14.14
CA HIS A 19 -9.52 0.50 -14.31
C HIS A 19 -9.83 -0.79 -13.50
N VAL A 20 -9.18 -0.92 -12.35
CA VAL A 20 -9.35 -2.05 -11.42
C VAL A 20 -10.54 -1.76 -10.51
N THR A 21 -11.45 -2.74 -10.42
CA THR A 21 -12.60 -2.64 -9.51
C THR A 21 -12.16 -3.06 -8.12
N LEU A 22 -11.92 -2.08 -7.25
CA LEU A 22 -11.65 -2.36 -5.85
C LEU A 22 -12.93 -2.79 -5.14
N PRO A 23 -12.92 -3.90 -4.39
CA PRO A 23 -13.96 -4.18 -3.41
C PRO A 23 -13.87 -3.18 -2.24
N GLU A 24 -14.72 -3.33 -1.22
CA GLU A 24 -14.68 -2.47 -0.04
C GLU A 24 -13.28 -2.49 0.59
N LEU A 25 -12.59 -1.33 0.56
CA LEU A 25 -11.27 -1.13 1.14
C LEU A 25 -11.34 -1.29 2.66
N SER A 26 -11.18 -2.54 3.09
CA SER A 26 -11.07 -2.93 4.49
C SER A 26 -9.65 -3.36 4.82
N ASP A 27 -9.30 -3.32 6.10
CA ASP A 27 -7.96 -3.72 6.56
C ASP A 27 -7.70 -5.22 6.32
N ASP A 28 -8.75 -6.02 6.26
CA ASP A 28 -8.75 -7.45 5.92
C ASP A 28 -8.72 -7.72 4.40
N LEU A 29 -8.83 -6.67 3.57
CA LEU A 29 -8.83 -6.85 2.12
C LEU A 29 -7.44 -7.29 1.65
N SER A 30 -7.38 -8.46 1.04
CA SER A 30 -6.14 -8.98 0.48
C SER A 30 -5.69 -8.12 -0.70
N LEU A 31 -4.44 -7.68 -0.65
CA LEU A 31 -3.79 -6.94 -1.72
C LEU A 31 -3.81 -7.71 -3.05
N HIS A 32 -3.68 -9.03 -2.99
CA HIS A 32 -3.80 -9.89 -4.16
C HIS A 32 -5.23 -9.95 -4.74
N GLU A 33 -6.25 -9.79 -3.89
CA GLU A 33 -7.66 -9.77 -4.32
C GLU A 33 -8.11 -8.40 -4.87
N THR A 34 -7.30 -7.35 -4.66
CA THR A 34 -7.57 -6.04 -5.26
C THR A 34 -7.42 -6.04 -6.77
N GLY A 35 -6.79 -7.06 -7.37
CA GLY A 35 -6.41 -7.06 -8.78
C GLY A 35 -5.17 -6.22 -9.08
N PHE A 36 -4.42 -5.83 -8.05
CA PHE A 36 -3.14 -5.16 -8.22
C PHE A 36 -2.07 -6.19 -8.59
N ASP A 37 -1.51 -6.04 -9.79
CA ASP A 37 -0.32 -6.77 -10.18
C ASP A 37 0.94 -6.25 -9.46
N SER A 38 2.03 -7.00 -9.57
CA SER A 38 3.36 -6.62 -9.05
C SER A 38 3.78 -5.18 -9.46
N LEU A 39 3.41 -4.73 -10.67
CA LEU A 39 3.67 -3.37 -11.12
C LEU A 39 2.82 -2.32 -10.39
N ALA A 40 1.52 -2.59 -10.17
CA ALA A 40 0.65 -1.68 -9.43
C ALA A 40 1.14 -1.51 -7.98
N PHE A 41 1.67 -2.59 -7.39
CA PHE A 41 2.36 -2.54 -6.10
C PHE A 41 3.62 -1.71 -6.13
N ALA A 42 4.50 -1.92 -7.11
CA ALA A 42 5.72 -1.13 -7.23
C ALA A 42 5.42 0.37 -7.37
N ILE A 43 4.38 0.74 -8.13
CA ILE A 43 3.93 2.13 -8.27
C ILE A 43 3.37 2.67 -6.94
N LEU A 44 2.56 1.88 -6.24
CA LEU A 44 2.01 2.24 -4.93
C LEU A 44 3.12 2.52 -3.92
N VAL A 45 4.07 1.60 -3.83
CA VAL A 45 5.22 1.65 -2.92
C VAL A 45 6.10 2.86 -3.24
N ALA A 46 6.50 3.04 -4.50
CA ALA A 46 7.33 4.16 -4.93
C ALA A 46 6.66 5.52 -4.66
N ARG A 47 5.34 5.61 -4.85
CA ARG A 47 4.59 6.84 -4.59
C ARG A 47 4.49 7.16 -3.10
N LEU A 48 4.29 6.12 -2.27
CA LEU A 48 4.27 6.30 -0.83
C LEU A 48 5.66 6.62 -0.30
N GLU A 49 6.72 6.04 -0.86
CA GLU A 49 8.11 6.40 -0.56
C GLU A 49 8.36 7.89 -0.89
N ASP A 50 7.92 8.39 -2.04
CA ASP A 50 8.05 9.82 -2.38
C ASP A 50 7.26 10.73 -1.42
N GLU A 51 6.05 10.32 -1.03
CA GLU A 51 5.17 11.11 -0.16
C GLU A 51 5.51 11.05 1.34
N THR A 52 6.05 9.93 1.82
CA THR A 52 6.35 9.68 3.23
C THR A 52 7.84 9.69 3.53
N GLY A 53 8.69 9.56 2.50
CA GLY A 53 10.15 9.43 2.62
C GLY A 53 10.61 8.06 3.10
N VAL A 54 9.69 7.08 3.18
CA VAL A 54 9.91 5.82 3.89
C VAL A 54 9.40 4.66 3.04
N ASP A 55 10.21 3.61 2.94
CA ASP A 55 9.83 2.34 2.32
C ASP A 55 10.03 1.14 3.26
N PRO A 56 8.99 0.64 3.93
CA PRO A 56 9.12 -0.45 4.90
C PRO A 56 9.68 -1.74 4.28
N PHE A 57 9.53 -1.93 2.96
CA PHE A 57 10.02 -3.09 2.21
C PHE A 57 11.53 -3.09 2.01
N THR A 58 12.14 -1.92 1.88
CA THR A 58 13.59 -1.75 1.73
C THR A 58 14.29 -1.64 3.08
N ILE A 59 13.63 -1.08 4.11
CA ILE A 59 14.27 -0.77 5.40
C ILE A 59 14.30 -1.99 6.33
N SER A 60 13.34 -2.90 6.21
CA SER A 60 13.27 -4.12 7.03
C SER A 60 13.52 -5.34 6.18
N GLU A 61 14.69 -5.98 6.31
CA GLU A 61 14.98 -7.29 5.70
C GLU A 61 13.97 -8.38 6.13
N ASP A 62 13.29 -8.18 7.26
CA ASP A 62 12.25 -9.06 7.81
C ASP A 62 10.82 -8.50 7.61
N ALA A 63 10.63 -7.42 6.84
CA ALA A 63 9.28 -6.96 6.52
C ALA A 63 8.61 -8.01 5.63
N ALA A 64 7.75 -8.82 6.24
CA ALA A 64 6.87 -9.70 5.52
C ALA A 64 6.07 -8.87 4.52
N PHE A 65 6.01 -9.33 3.27
CA PHE A 65 5.18 -8.69 2.28
C PHE A 65 3.72 -8.76 2.77
N PRO A 66 3.05 -7.62 2.95
CA PRO A 66 1.75 -7.57 3.56
C PRO A 66 0.76 -8.27 2.64
N ALA A 67 0.00 -9.19 3.22
CA ALA A 67 -1.03 -9.90 2.49
C ALA A 67 -2.27 -9.01 2.29
N THR A 68 -2.52 -8.07 3.20
CA THR A 68 -3.72 -7.22 3.20
C THR A 68 -3.40 -5.73 3.25
N VAL A 69 -4.39 -4.91 2.87
CA VAL A 69 -4.28 -3.43 2.94
C VAL A 69 -3.96 -2.98 4.37
N GLY A 70 -4.55 -3.61 5.38
CA GLY A 70 -4.30 -3.29 6.79
C GLY A 70 -2.88 -3.59 7.21
N ASP A 71 -2.32 -4.72 6.77
CA ASP A 71 -0.94 -5.08 7.05
C ASP A 71 0.04 -4.12 6.35
N PHE A 72 -0.29 -3.72 5.11
CA PHE A 72 0.48 -2.74 4.36
C PHE A 72 0.47 -1.37 5.06
N VAL A 73 -0.70 -0.89 5.47
CA VAL A 73 -0.81 0.36 6.25
C VAL A 73 0.01 0.28 7.54
N ARG A 74 -0.11 -0.83 8.28
CA ARG A 74 0.65 -1.05 9.51
C ARG A 74 2.15 -1.07 9.28
N ALA A 75 2.62 -1.64 8.16
CA ALA A 75 4.03 -1.63 7.80
C ALA A 75 4.55 -0.19 7.71
N TYR A 76 3.85 0.71 7.02
CA TYR A 76 4.23 2.12 6.94
C TYR A 76 3.99 2.89 8.27
N GLU A 77 2.98 2.54 9.06
CA GLU A 77 2.74 3.18 10.37
C GLU A 77 3.78 2.79 11.43
N ASN A 78 4.37 1.59 11.34
CA ASN A 78 5.38 1.12 12.28
C ASN A 78 6.78 1.69 12.02
N VAL A 79 7.02 2.27 10.84
CA VAL A 79 8.30 2.94 10.60
C VAL A 79 8.24 4.33 11.24
N PRO A 80 9.14 4.65 12.19
CA PRO A 80 9.21 6.00 12.72
C PRO A 80 9.60 6.97 11.59
N ALA A 81 8.71 7.90 11.30
CA ALA A 81 8.94 9.02 10.37
C ALA A 81 10.04 9.98 10.85
#